data_AF-A0A6A6ES58-F1
#
_entry.id   AF-A0A6A6ES58-F1
#
_cell.length_a   1.000
_cell.length_b   1.000
_cell.length_c   1.000
_cell.angle_alpha   90.00
_cell.angle_beta   90.00
_cell.angle_gamma   90.00
#
_symmetry.space_group_name_H-M   'P 1'
#
loop_
_entity.id
_entity.type
_entity.pdbx_description
1 polymer ?
#
loop_
_entity_poly.entity_id
_entity_poly.type
_entity_poly.pdbx_seq_one_letter_code
_entity_poly.pdbx_strand_id
1 'polypeptide(L)'
;MDNRMVTTLAHKPPKANEIFKLDHLLPRPPTTFHHRPHNMSLKPSHLQQNPWFYPVGNTPAVCLTQSLPPDQNASILLLGCGDIRNILFTTYAGIRLGDRKLNFTCCDLKAKIITHNVIIFTLILDDDAGVHVQRL
;
A
#
# COMPACT_ATOMS: atom_id res chain seq x y z
N MET A 1 41.41 -3.66 2.43
CA MET A 1 41.52 -3.12 1.06
C MET A 1 41.51 -4.30 0.13
N ASP A 2 40.34 -4.62 -0.42
CA ASP A 2 40.16 -5.69 -1.40
C ASP A 2 39.34 -5.14 -2.58
N ASN A 3 39.78 -5.50 -3.77
CA ASN A 3 39.32 -5.03 -5.06
C ASN A 3 37.99 -5.69 -5.43
N ARG A 4 37.03 -4.89 -5.91
CA ARG A 4 36.18 -5.16 -7.10
C ARG A 4 35.10 -4.09 -7.20
N MET A 5 35.31 -3.10 -8.06
CA MET A 5 34.25 -2.20 -8.53
C MET A 5 34.15 -2.30 -10.06
N VAL A 6 33.17 -3.09 -10.46
CA VAL A 6 32.36 -3.10 -11.68
C VAL A 6 32.68 -2.02 -12.73
N THR A 7 33.21 -2.43 -13.88
CA THR A 7 33.22 -1.63 -15.12
C THR A 7 31.85 -1.71 -15.79
N THR A 8 31.12 -0.60 -15.83
CA THR A 8 29.89 -0.45 -16.62
C THR A 8 30.23 -0.44 -18.12
N LEU A 9 29.90 -1.52 -18.83
CA LEU A 9 29.87 -1.52 -20.29
C LEU A 9 28.67 -0.70 -20.76
N ALA A 10 28.92 0.50 -21.27
CA ALA A 10 27.92 1.30 -21.98
C ALA A 10 27.52 0.58 -23.28
N HIS A 11 26.43 -0.18 -23.25
CA HIS A 11 25.85 -0.78 -24.45
C HIS A 11 25.08 0.31 -25.21
N LYS A 12 25.65 0.78 -26.32
CA LYS A 12 25.00 1.73 -27.22
C LYS A 12 23.89 1.00 -27.98
N PRO A 13 22.63 1.44 -27.93
CA PRO A 13 21.55 0.76 -28.66
C PRO A 13 21.77 0.90 -30.18
N PRO A 14 21.47 -0.16 -30.97
CA PRO A 14 21.60 -0.13 -32.41
C PRO A 14 20.60 0.86 -33.01
N LYS A 15 21.01 1.51 -34.11
CA LYS A 15 20.18 2.50 -34.81
C LYS A 15 18.99 1.81 -35.48
N ALA A 16 17.83 2.48 -35.46
CA ALA A 16 16.53 1.97 -35.90
C ALA A 16 16.46 1.47 -37.37
N ASN A 17 17.48 1.76 -38.18
CA ASN A 17 17.54 1.41 -39.59
C ASN A 17 18.07 -0.01 -39.88
N GLU A 18 18.62 -0.72 -38.91
CA GLU A 18 19.04 -2.14 -39.11
C GLU A 18 17.93 -3.15 -38.80
N ILE A 19 16.90 -2.75 -38.03
CA ILE A 19 15.80 -3.65 -37.63
C ILE A 19 14.88 -3.96 -38.81
N PHE A 20 14.72 -3.02 -39.75
CA PHE A 20 13.80 -3.13 -40.89
C PHE A 20 14.27 -4.09 -42.01
N LYS A 21 15.47 -4.66 -41.94
CA LYS A 21 16.00 -5.52 -43.02
C LYS A 21 15.62 -6.99 -42.91
N LEU A 22 14.98 -7.41 -41.82
CA LEU A 22 14.65 -8.82 -41.56
C LEU A 22 13.19 -9.22 -41.82
N ASP A 23 12.30 -8.26 -42.10
CA ASP A 23 10.86 -8.53 -42.26
C ASP A 23 10.45 -9.06 -43.65
N HIS A 24 11.38 -9.15 -44.61
CA HIS A 24 11.09 -9.57 -45.99
C HIS A 24 11.19 -11.09 -46.24
N LEU A 25 11.43 -11.91 -45.22
CA LEU A 25 11.65 -13.36 -45.38
C LEU A 25 10.61 -14.27 -44.68
N LEU A 26 9.51 -13.71 -44.16
CA LEU A 26 8.43 -14.52 -43.57
C LEU A 26 7.17 -14.53 -44.46
N PRO A 27 6.64 -15.71 -44.84
CA PRO A 27 5.41 -15.79 -45.62
C PRO A 27 4.21 -15.26 -44.82
N ARG A 28 3.41 -14.39 -45.46
CA ARG A 28 2.19 -13.81 -44.86
C ARG A 28 1.11 -14.90 -44.71
N PRO A 29 0.44 -15.01 -43.54
CA PRO A 29 -0.65 -15.97 -43.37
C PRO A 29 -1.90 -15.57 -44.20
N PRO A 30 -2.70 -16.53 -44.67
CA PRO A 30 -3.86 -16.26 -45.50
C PRO A 30 -4.92 -15.48 -44.73
N THR A 31 -5.37 -14.37 -45.31
CA THR A 31 -6.48 -13.54 -44.84
C THR A 31 -7.81 -14.20 -45.16
N THR A 32 -8.28 -15.09 -44.29
CA THR A 32 -9.69 -15.47 -44.22
C THR A 32 -10.30 -14.92 -42.93
N PHE A 33 -11.07 -13.84 -43.06
CA PHE A 33 -11.87 -13.26 -41.97
C PHE A 33 -13.04 -14.20 -41.65
N HIS A 34 -12.80 -15.16 -40.75
CA HIS A 34 -13.88 -15.82 -40.05
C HIS A 34 -14.33 -14.91 -38.89
N HIS A 35 -15.53 -14.35 -38.98
CA HIS A 35 -16.21 -13.75 -37.83
C HIS A 35 -16.39 -14.82 -36.75
N ARG A 36 -15.48 -14.86 -35.77
CA ARG A 36 -15.74 -15.58 -34.52
C ARG A 36 -16.60 -14.68 -33.64
N PRO A 37 -17.74 -15.15 -33.13
CA PRO A 37 -18.40 -14.45 -32.03
C PRO A 37 -17.44 -14.50 -30.83
N HIS A 38 -16.93 -13.34 -30.42
CA HIS A 38 -16.18 -13.21 -29.19
C HIS A 38 -17.17 -13.36 -28.03
N ASN A 39 -17.37 -14.59 -27.56
CA ASN A 39 -17.97 -14.82 -26.26
C ASN A 39 -16.99 -14.27 -25.21
N MET A 40 -17.32 -13.13 -24.62
CA MET A 40 -16.65 -12.64 -23.42
C MET A 40 -17.01 -13.58 -22.26
N SER A 41 -16.23 -14.65 -22.12
CA SER A 41 -16.26 -15.49 -20.94
C SER A 41 -15.83 -14.64 -19.76
N LEU A 42 -16.80 -14.14 -18.99
CA LEU A 42 -16.57 -13.57 -17.67
C LEU A 42 -15.96 -14.67 -16.82
N LYS A 43 -14.64 -14.74 -16.75
CA LYS A 43 -13.97 -15.59 -15.78
C LYS A 43 -14.44 -15.11 -14.41
N PRO A 44 -15.06 -15.97 -13.58
CA PRO A 44 -15.43 -15.56 -12.24
C PRO A 44 -14.15 -15.06 -11.57
N SER A 45 -14.18 -13.82 -11.09
CA SER A 45 -13.11 -13.28 -10.27
C SER A 45 -12.98 -14.20 -9.07
N HIS A 46 -11.88 -14.96 -8.99
CA HIS A 46 -11.59 -15.80 -7.86
C HIS A 46 -11.34 -14.88 -6.66
N LEU A 47 -12.40 -14.60 -5.90
CA LEU A 47 -12.32 -13.95 -4.60
C LEU A 47 -11.51 -14.89 -3.72
N GLN A 48 -10.21 -14.62 -3.61
CA GLN A 48 -9.36 -15.37 -2.70
C GLN A 48 -9.77 -14.98 -1.28
N GLN A 49 -10.75 -15.70 -0.74
CA GLN A 49 -11.23 -15.50 0.61
C GLN A 49 -10.09 -15.81 1.56
N ASN A 50 -9.55 -14.78 2.20
CA ASN A 50 -8.59 -14.95 3.27
C ASN A 50 -9.38 -15.02 4.59
N PRO A 51 -9.59 -16.21 5.17
CA PRO A 51 -10.50 -16.41 6.31
C PRO A 51 -10.10 -15.63 7.57
N TRP A 52 -8.87 -15.13 7.63
CA TRP A 52 -8.35 -14.32 8.75
C TRP A 52 -8.14 -12.85 8.39
N PHE A 53 -8.97 -12.28 7.52
CA PHE A 53 -8.98 -10.83 7.32
C PHE A 53 -9.95 -10.19 8.32
N TYR A 54 -9.41 -9.54 9.34
CA TYR A 54 -10.17 -8.76 10.30
C TYR A 54 -9.97 -7.27 9.97
N PRO A 55 -10.84 -6.66 9.15
CA PRO A 55 -10.71 -5.23 8.82
C PRO A 55 -10.78 -4.37 10.09
N VAL A 56 -11.58 -4.83 11.06
CA VAL A 56 -11.61 -4.34 12.42
C VAL A 56 -11.49 -5.59 13.29
N GLY A 57 -10.44 -5.68 14.10
CA GLY A 57 -10.18 -6.84 14.94
C GLY A 57 -11.28 -7.06 15.99
N ASN A 58 -11.11 -8.14 16.73
CA ASN A 58 -12.05 -8.61 17.76
C ASN A 58 -11.59 -8.32 19.20
N THR A 59 -10.33 -7.95 19.40
CA THR A 59 -9.77 -7.60 20.72
C THR A 59 -10.11 -6.16 21.10
N PRO A 60 -10.57 -5.83 22.31
CA PRO A 60 -10.79 -4.44 22.72
C PRO A 60 -9.58 -3.53 22.45
N ALA A 61 -9.85 -2.27 22.11
CA ALA A 61 -8.79 -1.29 21.92
C ALA A 61 -8.09 -0.98 23.26
N VAL A 62 -6.79 -0.73 23.21
CA VAL A 62 -5.96 -0.38 24.39
C VAL A 62 -5.29 0.98 24.21
N CYS A 63 -5.16 1.75 25.30
CA CYS A 63 -4.52 3.05 25.26
C CYS A 63 -3.00 2.86 25.34
N LEU A 64 -2.32 3.12 24.22
CA LEU A 64 -0.88 2.89 24.06
C LEU A 64 -0.03 3.84 24.91
N THR A 65 -0.65 4.88 25.47
CA THR A 65 0.01 5.85 26.33
C THR A 65 -0.45 5.81 27.78
N GLN A 66 -1.22 4.79 28.19
CA GLN A 66 -1.75 4.69 29.55
C GLN A 66 -0.67 4.69 30.65
N SER A 67 0.54 4.26 30.30
CA SER A 67 1.69 4.22 31.22
C SER A 67 2.62 5.42 31.07
N LEU A 68 2.28 6.39 30.23
CA LEU A 68 3.06 7.60 30.01
C LEU A 68 2.41 8.79 30.72
N PRO A 69 3.21 9.71 31.27
CA PRO A 69 2.69 10.99 31.77
C PRO A 69 1.88 11.72 30.69
N PRO A 70 0.78 12.41 31.06
CA PRO A 70 -0.10 13.10 30.11
C PRO A 70 0.62 14.23 29.37
N ASP A 71 1.57 14.89 30.03
CA ASP A 71 2.30 16.06 29.52
C ASP A 71 3.45 15.68 28.56
N GLN A 72 3.68 14.38 28.36
CA GLN A 72 4.82 13.89 27.60
C GLN A 72 4.44 13.46 26.18
N ASN A 73 5.10 14.07 25.18
CA ASN A 73 5.03 13.63 23.79
C ASN A 73 5.42 12.14 23.66
N ALA A 74 4.74 11.40 22.79
CA ALA A 74 5.00 9.98 22.59
C ALA A 74 5.30 9.64 21.14
N SER A 75 6.34 8.83 20.93
CA SER A 75 6.63 8.16 19.66
C SER A 75 6.47 6.66 19.88
N ILE A 76 5.49 6.07 19.20
CA ILE A 76 4.99 4.72 19.48
C ILE A 76 5.25 3.84 18.26
N LEU A 77 6.01 2.76 18.47
CA LEU A 77 6.25 1.72 17.46
C LEU A 77 5.28 0.55 17.67
N LEU A 78 4.44 0.25 16.69
CA LEU A 78 3.53 -0.89 16.70
C LEU A 78 4.10 -2.00 15.81
N LEU A 79 4.50 -3.12 16.42
CA LEU A 79 4.93 -4.33 15.70
C LEU A 79 3.74 -5.28 15.56
N GLY A 80 3.36 -5.61 14.31
CA GLY A 80 2.11 -6.32 14.05
C GLY A 80 0.91 -5.45 14.40
N CYS A 81 0.88 -4.24 13.83
CA CYS A 81 -0.11 -3.21 14.19
C CYS A 81 -1.56 -3.68 14.00
N GLY A 82 -1.82 -4.66 13.14
CA GLY A 82 -3.18 -5.11 12.86
C GLY A 82 -3.99 -3.94 12.32
N ASP A 83 -5.10 -3.60 12.99
CA ASP A 83 -5.95 -2.48 12.57
C ASP A 83 -5.68 -1.18 13.36
N ILE A 84 -6.44 -0.13 13.02
CA ILE A 84 -6.27 1.22 13.56
C ILE A 84 -6.85 1.44 14.97
N ARG A 85 -7.56 0.48 15.56
CA ARG A 85 -8.39 0.73 16.76
C ARG A 85 -7.58 1.23 17.96
N ASN A 86 -6.39 0.68 18.18
CA ASN A 86 -5.52 1.12 19.28
C ASN A 86 -5.04 2.56 19.07
N ILE A 87 -4.79 2.96 17.83
CA ILE A 87 -4.35 4.33 17.48
C ILE A 87 -5.51 5.30 17.70
N LEU A 88 -6.70 4.99 17.19
CA LEU A 88 -7.90 5.81 17.35
C LEU A 88 -8.32 5.94 18.83
N PHE A 89 -8.24 4.85 19.60
CA PHE A 89 -8.57 4.90 21.02
C PHE A 89 -7.54 5.71 21.82
N THR A 90 -6.25 5.55 21.52
CA THR A 90 -5.17 6.32 22.19
C THR A 90 -5.29 7.82 21.89
N THR A 91 -5.53 8.19 20.63
CA THR A 91 -5.74 9.59 20.24
C THR A 91 -6.97 10.16 20.93
N TYR A 92 -8.12 9.47 20.85
CA TYR A 92 -9.35 9.89 21.53
C TYR A 92 -9.18 10.07 23.04
N ALA A 93 -8.52 9.13 23.73
CA ALA A 93 -8.26 9.23 25.17
C ALA A 93 -7.32 10.39 25.51
N GLY A 94 -6.42 10.76 24.59
CA GLY A 94 -5.45 11.84 24.73
C GLY A 94 -6.05 13.25 24.61
N ILE A 95 -7.16 13.43 23.89
CA ILE A 95 -7.79 14.76 23.63
C ILE A 95 -8.04 15.57 24.90
N ARG A 96 -8.32 14.89 26.03
CA ARG A 96 -8.63 15.57 27.32
C ARG A 96 -7.41 15.78 28.21
N LEU A 97 -6.23 15.30 27.82
CA LEU A 97 -5.03 15.23 28.65
C LEU A 97 -3.96 16.29 28.27
N GLY A 98 -4.25 17.17 27.30
CA GLY A 98 -3.37 18.28 26.89
C GLY A 98 -2.81 18.12 25.46
N ASP A 99 -2.00 19.08 25.02
CA ASP A 99 -1.42 19.18 23.66
C ASP A 99 -0.24 18.23 23.42
N ARG A 100 -0.28 17.01 23.97
CA ARG A 100 0.78 16.03 23.73
C ARG A 100 0.81 15.63 22.26
N LYS A 101 1.99 15.68 21.65
CA LYS A 101 2.20 15.18 20.29
C LYS A 101 2.33 13.66 20.30
N LEU A 102 1.51 12.99 19.50
CA LEU A 102 1.55 11.54 19.28
C LEU A 102 2.07 11.24 17.88
N ASN A 103 3.15 10.46 17.78
CA ASN A 103 3.66 9.94 16.53
C ASN A 103 3.56 8.41 16.54
N PHE A 104 2.93 7.82 15.53
CA PHE A 104 2.79 6.37 15.40
C PHE A 104 3.60 5.85 14.21
N THR A 105 4.44 4.86 14.47
CA THR A 105 5.13 4.09 13.43
C THR A 105 4.53 2.69 13.40
N CYS A 106 3.85 2.33 12.31
CA CYS A 106 3.13 1.07 12.20
C CYS A 106 3.88 0.08 11.31
N CYS A 107 4.14 -1.12 11.84
CA CYS A 107 4.77 -2.21 11.11
C CYS A 107 3.85 -3.43 11.11
N ASP A 108 3.72 -4.09 9.96
CA ASP A 108 3.01 -5.37 9.84
C ASP A 108 3.69 -6.23 8.77
N LEU A 109 3.65 -7.55 8.94
CA LEU A 109 4.19 -8.50 7.96
C LEU A 109 3.36 -8.51 6.67
N LYS A 110 2.08 -8.17 6.77
CA LYS A 110 1.14 -8.24 5.64
C LYS A 110 0.94 -6.84 5.07
N ALA A 111 1.42 -6.60 3.86
CA ALA A 111 1.24 -5.32 3.16
C ALA A 111 -0.22 -4.85 3.11
N LYS A 112 -1.17 -5.78 2.93
CA LYS A 112 -2.61 -5.47 2.92
C LYS A 112 -3.11 -4.77 4.19
N ILE A 113 -2.49 -5.05 5.34
CA ILE A 113 -2.86 -4.45 6.61
C ILE A 113 -2.44 -2.99 6.64
N ILE A 114 -1.20 -2.71 6.25
CA ILE A 114 -0.70 -1.33 6.13
C ILE A 114 -1.53 -0.55 5.11
N THR A 115 -1.79 -1.12 3.92
CA THR A 115 -2.62 -0.48 2.90
C THR A 115 -4.03 -0.19 3.41
N HIS A 116 -4.66 -1.13 4.11
CA HIS A 116 -5.99 -0.96 4.67
C HIS A 116 -6.03 0.18 5.71
N ASN A 117 -5.07 0.21 6.63
CA ASN A 117 -4.98 1.27 7.63
C ASN A 117 -4.74 2.63 6.99
N VAL A 118 -3.87 2.72 5.98
CA VAL A 118 -3.63 3.96 5.23
C VAL A 118 -4.89 4.45 4.53
N ILE A 119 -5.64 3.55 3.87
CA ILE A 119 -6.91 3.92 3.23
C ILE A 119 -7.90 4.46 4.26
N ILE A 120 -8.07 3.77 5.41
CA ILE A 120 -9.00 4.25 6.43
C ILE A 120 -8.55 5.59 7.02
N PHE A 121 -7.26 5.74 7.35
CA PHE A 121 -6.76 7.03 7.82
C PHE A 121 -6.98 8.13 6.79
N THR A 122 -6.76 7.84 5.51
CA THR A 122 -7.03 8.79 4.43
C THR A 122 -8.51 9.15 4.41
N LEU A 123 -9.44 8.19 4.50
CA LEU A 123 -10.88 8.44 4.53
C LEU A 123 -11.36 9.18 5.79
N ILE A 124 -10.72 8.95 6.94
CA ILE A 124 -11.04 9.67 8.18
C ILE A 124 -10.54 11.11 8.13
N LEU A 125 -9.37 11.31 7.53
CA LEU A 125 -8.76 12.63 7.34
C LEU A 125 -9.29 13.34 6.09
N ASP A 126 -10.06 12.63 5.25
CA ASP A 126 -10.66 13.18 4.05
C ASP A 126 -11.67 14.24 4.47
N ASP A 127 -11.40 15.44 4.01
CA ASP A 127 -12.03 16.64 4.51
C ASP A 127 -12.11 17.62 3.36
N ASP A 128 -13.30 17.69 2.77
CA ASP A 128 -13.59 18.50 1.60
C ASP A 128 -13.24 20.00 1.79
N ALA A 129 -13.07 20.47 3.04
CA ALA A 129 -12.79 21.87 3.38
C ALA A 129 -11.56 22.09 4.28
N GLY A 130 -10.85 21.05 4.73
CA GLY A 130 -9.67 21.16 5.61
C GLY A 130 -9.95 21.57 7.07
N VAL A 131 -11.20 21.47 7.54
CA VAL A 131 -11.67 21.83 8.90
C VAL A 131 -11.43 20.75 9.97
N HIS A 132 -11.41 19.47 9.61
CA HIS A 132 -11.31 18.30 10.48
C HIS A 132 -9.88 17.92 10.90
N VAL A 133 -8.85 18.36 10.16
CA VAL A 133 -7.43 18.09 10.50
C VAL A 133 -7.01 18.75 11.83
N GLN A 134 -7.75 19.76 12.29
CA GLN A 134 -7.48 20.48 13.54
C GLN A 134 -8.06 19.79 14.80
N ARG A 135 -8.73 18.64 14.65
CA ARG A 135 -9.43 17.96 15.77
C ARG A 135 -8.89 16.56 16.12
N LEU A 136 -7.79 16.13 15.49
CA LEU A 136 -7.15 14.83 15.78
C LEU A 136 -5.78 14.99 16.42
#